data_AF-A0A645HEW0-F1
#
_entry.id   AF-A0A645HEW0-F1
#
_cell.length_a   1.000
_cell.length_b   1.000
_cell.length_c   1.000
_cell.angle_alpha   90.00
_cell.angle_beta   90.00
_cell.angle_gamma   90.00
#
_symmetry.space_group_name_H-M   'P 1'
#
loop_
_entity.id
_entity.type
_entity.pdbx_description
1 polymer ?
#
loop_
_entity_poly.entity_id
_entity_poly.type
_entity_poly.pdbx_seq_one_letter_code
_entity_poly.pdbx_strand_id
1 'polypeptide(L)'
;MVAIVNRGYTDKIMSAARSVGAMGGTIIDGRGVGYEEAEKLLGVSIKAEKSIVCILCSRKDKHTIMQAINTEAGIKSEARGILFSVPVDDMMGLHVEHEGPAQ
;
A
#
# COMPACT_ATOMS: atom_id res chain seq x y z
N MET A 1 -4.03 5.21 4.42
CA MET A 1 -4.45 3.87 3.97
C MET A 1 -3.25 2.94 3.93
N VAL A 2 -3.50 1.63 3.92
CA VAL A 2 -2.48 0.58 4.00
C VAL A 2 -2.75 -0.45 2.91
N ALA A 3 -1.71 -0.82 2.17
CA ALA A 3 -1.72 -1.97 1.26
C ALA A 3 -0.68 -2.99 1.74
N ILE A 4 -1.09 -4.24 1.92
CA ILE A 4 -0.21 -5.36 2.24
C ILE A 4 -0.12 -6.24 1.00
N VAL A 5 1.08 -6.44 0.47
CA VAL A 5 1.33 -7.19 -0.76
C VAL A 5 2.47 -8.19 -0.60
N ASN A 6 2.55 -9.14 -1.53
CA ASN A 6 3.78 -9.90 -1.76
C ASN A 6 4.96 -8.94 -2.01
N ARG A 7 6.15 -9.32 -1.53
CA ARG A 7 7.36 -8.55 -1.78
C ARG A 7 7.60 -8.39 -3.29
N GLY A 8 8.13 -7.22 -3.70
CA GLY A 8 8.45 -6.91 -5.11
C GLY A 8 7.40 -6.10 -5.86
N TYR A 9 6.24 -5.83 -5.27
CA TYR A 9 5.15 -5.08 -5.93
C TYR A 9 5.03 -3.62 -5.48
N THR A 10 5.94 -3.11 -4.65
CA THR A 10 5.85 -1.75 -4.08
C THR A 10 5.86 -0.65 -5.14
N ASP A 11 6.66 -0.80 -6.19
CA ASP A 11 6.73 0.20 -7.28
C ASP A 11 5.43 0.22 -8.08
N LYS A 12 4.83 -0.95 -8.30
CA LYS A 12 3.51 -1.05 -8.94
C LYS A 12 2.43 -0.36 -8.11
N ILE A 13 2.44 -0.58 -6.79
CA ILE A 13 1.54 0.12 -5.86
C ILE A 13 1.72 1.63 -5.95
N MET A 14 2.95 2.12 -5.84
CA MET A 14 3.23 3.55 -5.84
C MET A 14 2.96 4.21 -7.19
N SER A 15 3.19 3.51 -8.30
CA SER A 15 2.85 3.98 -9.65
C SER A 15 1.33 4.14 -9.81
N ALA A 16 0.55 3.11 -9.44
CA ALA A 16 -0.91 3.14 -9.48
C ALA A 16 -1.50 4.20 -8.55
N ALA A 17 -0.90 4.42 -7.38
CA ALA A 17 -1.35 5.46 -6.46
C ALA A 17 -1.05 6.88 -6.98
N ARG A 18 0.16 7.09 -7.52
CA ARG A 18 0.61 8.40 -8.04
C ARG A 18 -0.17 8.84 -9.27
N SER A 19 -0.60 7.89 -10.11
CA SER A 19 -1.39 8.22 -11.32
C SER A 19 -2.73 8.90 -11.01
N VAL A 20 -3.20 8.80 -9.76
CA VAL A 20 -4.44 9.42 -9.27
C VAL A 20 -4.22 10.40 -8.10
N GLY A 21 -2.99 10.91 -7.95
CA GLY A 21 -2.71 12.04 -7.06
C GLY A 21 -2.13 11.70 -5.68
N ALA A 22 -1.73 10.45 -5.40
CA ALA A 22 -0.98 10.16 -4.18
C ALA A 22 0.43 10.79 -4.27
N MET A 23 0.84 11.53 -3.24
CA MET A 23 2.16 12.19 -3.23
C MET A 23 3.31 11.21 -2.96
N GLY A 24 3.08 10.23 -2.09
CA GLY A 24 4.11 9.30 -1.63
C GLY A 24 3.58 8.28 -0.65
N GLY A 25 4.50 7.51 -0.09
CA GLY A 25 4.18 6.49 0.89
C GLY A 25 5.43 5.99 1.61
N THR A 26 5.21 5.32 2.73
CA THR A 26 6.25 4.63 3.49
C THR A 26 6.13 3.13 3.23
N ILE A 27 7.25 2.48 2.96
CA ILE A 27 7.32 1.04 2.75
C ILE A 27 7.92 0.40 3.99
N ILE A 28 7.29 -0.65 4.49
CA ILE A 28 7.74 -1.45 5.63
C ILE A 28 7.84 -2.91 5.16
N ASP A 29 9.01 -3.50 5.32
CA ASP A 29 9.20 -4.92 5.05
C ASP A 29 8.67 -5.75 6.21
N GLY A 30 7.98 -6.84 5.88
CA GLY A 30 7.31 -7.69 6.85
C GLY A 30 7.25 -9.15 6.43
N ARG A 31 6.57 -9.94 7.26
CA ARG A 31 6.29 -11.35 7.00
C ARG A 31 4.82 -11.62 7.26
N GLY A 32 4.18 -12.30 6.32
CA GLY A 32 2.84 -12.83 6.50
C GLY A 32 2.88 -14.11 7.32
N VAL A 33 1.91 -14.27 8.21
CA VAL A 33 1.61 -15.52 8.92
C VAL A 33 0.13 -15.81 8.68
N GLY A 34 -0.20 -16.92 8.00
CA GLY A 34 -1.57 -17.15 7.50
C GLY A 34 -1.81 -18.51 6.82
N TYR A 35 -3.08 -18.76 6.45
CA TYR A 35 -3.71 -20.08 6.32
C TYR A 35 -3.29 -20.96 5.13
N GLU A 36 -2.65 -20.45 4.07
CA GLU A 36 -2.41 -21.28 2.87
C GLU A 36 -0.99 -21.78 2.66
N GLU A 37 0.09 -21.13 3.13
CA GLU A 37 1.43 -21.56 2.71
C GLU A 37 2.49 -21.35 3.79
N ALA A 38 2.56 -22.32 4.71
CA ALA A 38 3.86 -22.96 4.86
C ALA A 38 3.98 -23.96 3.71
N GLU A 39 4.11 -23.45 2.48
CA GLU A 39 4.49 -24.29 1.34
C GLU A 39 5.88 -24.83 1.69
N LYS A 40 5.90 -26.06 2.19
CA LYS A 40 7.12 -26.80 2.48
C LYS A 40 7.69 -27.24 1.14
N LEU A 41 8.32 -26.33 0.41
CA LEU A 41 9.19 -26.73 -0.68
C LEU A 41 10.44 -27.36 -0.03
N LEU A 42 10.55 -28.69 -0.12
CA LEU A 42 11.71 -29.44 0.40
C LEU A 42 11.95 -29.35 1.92
N GLY A 43 10.89 -29.22 2.72
CA GLY A 43 11.01 -29.20 4.19
C GLY A 43 11.51 -27.88 4.80
N VAL A 44 11.69 -26.84 3.99
CA VAL A 44 12.02 -25.48 4.45
C VAL A 44 10.73 -24.66 4.55
N SER A 45 10.52 -23.97 5.67
CA SER A 45 9.45 -22.97 5.78
C SER A 45 9.82 -21.78 4.91
N ILE A 46 9.17 -21.63 3.75
CA ILE A 46 9.25 -20.39 2.97
C ILE A 46 8.63 -19.29 3.82
N LYS A 47 9.44 -18.32 4.23
CA LYS A 47 8.93 -17.13 4.90
C LYS A 47 8.15 -16.33 3.86
N ALA A 48 6.84 -16.20 4.04
CA ALA A 48 6.02 -15.38 3.15
C ALA A 48 6.39 -13.90 3.35
N GLU A 49 7.41 -13.42 2.65
CA GLU A 49 7.84 -12.03 2.70
C GLU A 49 6.76 -11.12 2.10
N LYS A 50 6.47 -10.03 2.82
CA LYS A 50 5.47 -9.06 2.46
C LYS A 50 6.08 -7.67 2.47
N SER A 51 5.50 -6.78 1.69
CA SER A 51 5.73 -5.34 1.80
C SER A 51 4.43 -4.66 2.19
N ILE A 52 4.51 -3.77 3.17
CA ILE A 52 3.39 -2.95 3.64
C ILE A 52 3.64 -1.54 3.12
N VAL A 53 2.72 -1.00 2.34
CA VAL A 53 2.78 0.36 1.80
C VAL A 53 1.74 1.22 2.51
N CYS A 54 2.23 2.21 3.24
CA CYS A 54 1.41 3.19 3.96
C CYS A 54 1.34 4.47 3.15
N ILE A 55 0.14 4.87 2.74
CA ILE A 55 -0.09 6.09 1.95
C ILE A 55 -1.00 7.02 2.75
N LEU A 56 -0.52 8.23 3.01
CA LEU A 56 -1.28 9.31 3.64
C LEU A 56 -2.00 10.10 2.55
N CYS A 57 -3.31 10.26 2.67
CA CYS A 57 -4.14 10.92 1.67
C CYS A 57 -5.37 11.57 2.31
N SER A 58 -5.98 12.51 1.60
CA SER A 58 -7.22 13.14 2.01
C SER A 58 -8.38 12.14 2.02
N ARG A 59 -9.44 12.42 2.80
CA ARG A 59 -10.64 11.58 2.81
C ARG A 59 -11.32 11.50 1.44
N LYS A 60 -11.21 12.55 0.63
CA LYS A 60 -11.79 12.65 -0.72
C LYS A 60 -11.08 11.72 -1.70
N ASP A 61 -9.76 11.65 -1.63
CA ASP A 61 -8.96 10.91 -2.62
C ASP A 61 -8.78 9.43 -2.26
N LYS A 62 -9.00 9.09 -0.98
CA LYS A 62 -8.84 7.74 -0.42
C LYS A 62 -9.42 6.63 -1.30
N HIS A 63 -10.69 6.76 -1.70
CA HIS A 63 -11.37 5.70 -2.47
C HIS A 63 -10.77 5.54 -3.86
N THR A 64 -10.50 6.64 -4.55
CA THR A 64 -9.88 6.64 -5.89
C THR A 64 -8.50 5.99 -5.86
N ILE A 65 -7.67 6.34 -4.88
CA ILE A 65 -6.34 5.74 -4.68
C ILE A 65 -6.46 4.24 -4.40
N MET A 66 -7.35 3.85 -3.48
CA MET A 66 -7.61 2.43 -3.17
C MET A 66 -8.02 1.64 -4.40
N GLN A 67 -8.88 2.20 -5.25
CA GLN A 67 -9.39 1.53 -6.43
C GLN A 67 -8.31 1.38 -7.51
N ALA A 68 -7.51 2.42 -7.75
CA ALA A 68 -6.37 2.35 -8.68
C ALA A 68 -5.37 1.26 -8.27
N ILE A 69 -5.01 1.22 -6.99
CA ILE A 69 -4.12 0.20 -6.44
C ILE A 69 -4.75 -1.20 -6.54
N ASN A 70 -6.04 -1.36 -6.22
CA ASN A 70 -6.69 -2.67 -6.27
C ASN A 70 -6.80 -3.22 -7.70
N THR A 71 -6.99 -2.37 -8.71
CA THR A 71 -6.98 -2.78 -10.11
C THR A 71 -5.63 -3.38 -10.51
N GLU A 72 -4.53 -2.74 -10.10
CA GLU A 72 -3.18 -3.16 -10.50
C GLU A 72 -2.58 -4.27 -9.63
N ALA A 73 -2.92 -4.28 -8.34
CA ALA A 73 -2.23 -5.06 -7.33
C ALA A 73 -3.16 -5.65 -6.26
N GLY A 74 -4.47 -5.76 -6.55
CA GLY A 74 -5.45 -6.36 -5.64
C GLY A 74 -5.30 -7.87 -5.47
N ILE A 75 -6.22 -8.47 -4.73
CA ILE A 75 -6.16 -9.89 -4.29
C ILE A 75 -6.09 -10.91 -5.45
N LYS A 76 -6.58 -10.54 -6.62
CA LYS A 76 -6.58 -11.38 -7.84
C LYS A 76 -5.31 -11.24 -8.70
N SER A 77 -4.45 -10.28 -8.38
CA SER A 77 -3.16 -10.12 -9.05
C SER A 77 -2.08 -10.97 -8.36
N GLU A 78 -0.91 -11.08 -8.98
CA GLU A 78 0.25 -11.73 -8.39
C GLU A 78 0.74 -11.04 -7.10
N ALA A 79 0.43 -9.75 -6.92
CA ALA A 79 0.72 -9.02 -5.70
C ALA A 79 -0.09 -9.52 -4.49
N ARG A 80 -1.23 -10.19 -4.74
CA ARG A 80 -2.17 -10.70 -3.72
C ARG A 80 -2.52 -9.64 -2.67
N GLY A 81 -2.74 -8.40 -3.13
CA GLY A 81 -2.84 -7.25 -2.25
C GLY A 81 -4.13 -7.22 -1.43
N ILE A 82 -3.97 -6.88 -0.15
CA ILE A 82 -5.06 -6.55 0.77
C ILE A 82 -4.95 -5.06 1.10
N LEU A 83 -6.03 -4.32 0.85
CA LEU A 83 -6.08 -2.88 1.06
C LEU A 83 -7.11 -2.54 2.12
N PHE A 84 -6.74 -1.67 3.06
CA PHE A 84 -7.66 -1.13 4.05
C PHE A 84 -7.27 0.30 4.42
N SER A 85 -8.19 1.01 5.06
CA SER A 85 -7.94 2.37 5.52
C SER A 85 -8.07 2.47 7.02
N VAL A 86 -7.11 3.17 7.64
CA VAL A 86 -7.16 3.59 9.04
C VAL A 86 -7.35 5.11 9.04
N PRO A 87 -8.30 5.68 9.83
CA PRO A 87 -8.40 7.12 9.99
C PRO A 87 -7.14 7.68 10.64
N VAL A 88 -6.73 8.87 10.20
CA VAL A 88 -5.64 9.64 10.81
C VAL A 88 -6.27 10.93 11.31
N ASP A 89 -6.16 11.17 12.62
CA ASP A 89 -6.77 12.32 13.28
C ASP A 89 -5.83 13.52 13.33
N ASP A 90 -4.52 13.29 13.49
CA ASP A 90 -3.49 14.33 13.50
C ASP A 90 -2.19 13.86 12.81
N MET A 91 -1.40 14.82 12.33
CA MET A 91 -0.15 14.61 11.61
C MET A 91 0.85 15.74 11.88
N MET A 92 2.12 15.40 12.07
CA MET A 92 3.20 16.37 12.23
C MET A 92 4.38 16.01 11.32
N GLY A 93 5.19 17.02 10.94
CA GLY A 93 6.41 16.82 10.15
C GLY A 93 6.19 16.66 8.64
N LEU A 94 5.02 17.07 8.13
CA LEU A 94 4.71 17.10 6.71
C LEU A 94 5.09 18.46 6.11
N HIS A 95 5.93 18.46 5.09
CA HIS A 95 6.10 19.62 4.22
C HIS A 95 4.90 19.66 3.27
N VAL A 96 3.83 20.35 3.67
CA VAL A 96 2.73 20.68 2.78
C VAL A 96 3.13 21.99 2.10
N GLU A 97 3.42 21.95 0.79
CA GLU A 97 3.40 23.19 0.01
C GLU A 97 1.96 23.69 0.05
N HIS A 98 1.77 24.79 0.77
CA HIS A 98 0.51 25.51 0.82
C HIS A 98 0.38 26.21 -0.54
N GLU A 99 -0.39 25.65 -1.48
CA GLU A 99 -1.03 26.50 -2.47
C GLU A 99 -1.99 27.41 -1.68
N GLY A 100 -1.48 28.58 -1.30
CA GLY A 100 -2.32 29.66 -0.79
C GLY A 100 -3.42 29.98 -1.82
N PRO A 101 -4.53 30.60 -1.39
CA PRO A 101 -5.56 30.99 -2.33
C PRO A 101 -4.94 31.86 -3.42
N ALA A 102 -5.31 31.61 -4.67
CA ALA A 102 -4.96 32.50 -5.78
C ALA A 102 -5.34 33.93 -5.38
N GLN A 103 -4.32 34.78 -5.21
CA GLN A 103 -4.48 36.23 -5.15
C GLN A 103 -4.46 36.77 -6.57
#